data_AF-A0A976HPF4-F1
#
_entry.id   AF-A0A976HPF4-F1
#
_cell.length_a   1.000
_cell.length_b   1.000
_cell.length_c   1.000
_cell.angle_alpha   90.00
_cell.angle_beta   90.00
_cell.angle_gamma   90.00
#
_symmetry.space_group_name_H-M   'P 1'
#
loop_
_entity.id
_entity.type
_entity.pdbx_description
1 polymer ?
#
loop_
_entity_poly.entity_id
_entity_poly.type
_entity_poly.pdbx_seq_one_letter_code
_entity_poly.pdbx_strand_id
1 'polypeptide(L)'
;MRIKTAGLWVLLAGTAPLAAQEGGGPLSAIDWLSQSVATPATQDTGGIAIAIDEPPVTGQGGALPQPVATTALDGPSPDAVGLIPPAVSGLPRNLWGQGLTAEVAARLVNHSDDALPALRQLFLTILLAEVEAPVDAGGRGDLLQVRIDKLLALGALEQAAALIEAAGATTPDMFRRSFDVALLTGAEDRACEAMAASPHLAPTVPARIFCQARQGDWDTAALTLHTSEALGEITANQAALLARFLDPDLFEGEAPPPAPTPVTPLDWKMYEAIGEPLPTEGLPVAFSYAEIGPKAGWKAQIEAAERLTRGGTLPPNVILGLYTERNPAASGGVWDR
;
A
#
# COMPACT_ATOMS: atom_id res chain seq x y z
N MET A 1 18.46 -16.54 -75.40
CA MET A 1 18.08 -15.20 -74.88
C MET A 1 16.75 -15.31 -74.15
N ARG A 2 16.81 -15.35 -72.81
CA ARG A 2 15.76 -15.11 -71.79
C ARG A 2 16.20 -15.81 -70.50
N ILE A 3 17.11 -15.14 -69.79
CA ILE A 3 17.56 -15.48 -68.44
C ILE A 3 16.42 -15.04 -67.51
N LYS A 4 15.83 -15.98 -66.77
CA LYS A 4 14.88 -15.68 -65.69
C LYS A 4 15.68 -15.59 -64.39
N THR A 5 15.79 -14.39 -63.87
CA THR A 5 16.39 -14.06 -62.58
C THR A 5 15.51 -14.56 -61.45
N ALA A 6 16.01 -15.50 -60.65
CA ALA A 6 15.39 -15.91 -59.40
C ALA A 6 15.73 -14.85 -58.34
N GLY A 7 14.71 -14.12 -57.87
CA GLY A 7 14.84 -13.15 -56.80
C GLY A 7 15.03 -13.84 -55.45
N LEU A 8 16.18 -13.57 -54.83
CA LEU A 8 16.55 -14.00 -53.49
C LEU A 8 15.75 -13.15 -52.47
N TRP A 9 14.76 -13.75 -51.82
CA TRP A 9 14.07 -13.13 -50.68
C TRP A 9 14.91 -13.31 -49.41
N VAL A 10 15.56 -12.22 -48.98
CA VAL A 10 16.23 -12.14 -47.68
C VAL A 10 15.16 -11.82 -46.63
N LEU A 11 14.85 -12.80 -45.78
CA LEU A 11 14.07 -12.62 -44.55
C LEU A 11 14.96 -11.88 -43.52
N LEU A 12 14.74 -10.57 -43.35
CA LEU A 12 15.20 -9.86 -42.15
C LEU A 12 14.30 -10.27 -40.98
N ALA A 13 14.81 -11.15 -40.12
CA ALA A 13 14.24 -11.41 -38.81
C ALA A 13 14.51 -10.17 -37.92
N GLY A 14 13.46 -9.38 -37.67
CA GLY A 14 13.50 -8.29 -36.70
C GLY A 14 13.63 -8.85 -35.30
N THR A 15 14.75 -8.57 -34.64
CA THR A 15 14.92 -8.78 -33.20
C THR A 15 14.15 -7.69 -32.47
N ALA A 16 12.95 -8.02 -31.98
CA ALA A 16 12.30 -7.21 -30.95
C ALA A 16 13.08 -7.36 -29.64
N PRO A 17 13.33 -6.28 -28.88
CA PRO A 17 13.88 -6.41 -27.55
C PRO A 17 12.82 -7.08 -26.67
N LEU A 18 13.18 -8.22 -26.06
CA LEU A 18 12.42 -8.77 -24.95
C LEU A 18 12.40 -7.70 -23.86
N ALA A 19 11.20 -7.24 -23.48
CA ALA A 19 11.00 -6.54 -22.23
C ALA A 19 11.48 -7.47 -21.11
N ALA A 20 12.49 -7.01 -20.36
CA ALA A 20 12.85 -7.62 -19.10
C ALA A 20 11.62 -7.56 -18.17
N GLN A 21 11.15 -8.71 -17.70
CA GLN A 21 10.22 -8.75 -16.57
C GLN A 21 10.98 -8.25 -15.33
N GLU A 22 10.72 -7.02 -14.91
CA GLU A 22 10.91 -6.62 -13.52
C GLU A 22 9.88 -7.37 -12.67
N GLY A 23 10.20 -8.62 -12.34
CA GLY A 23 9.41 -9.49 -11.47
C GLY A 23 10.12 -9.66 -10.13
N GLY A 24 9.76 -8.83 -9.15
CA GLY A 24 10.32 -8.96 -7.79
C GLY A 24 9.87 -7.91 -6.77
N GLY A 25 8.95 -7.00 -7.10
CA GLY A 25 8.34 -6.13 -6.10
C GLY A 25 7.29 -6.87 -5.26
N PRO A 26 7.06 -6.50 -3.99
CA PRO A 26 6.00 -7.08 -3.19
C PRO A 26 4.65 -6.91 -3.89
N LEU A 27 3.87 -7.98 -3.98
CA LEU A 27 2.55 -8.02 -4.62
C LEU A 27 1.55 -7.19 -3.81
N SER A 28 1.48 -5.88 -4.08
CA SER A 28 0.42 -5.02 -3.56
C SER A 28 -0.76 -4.98 -4.53
N ALA A 29 -1.98 -5.12 -4.01
CA ALA A 29 -3.22 -4.98 -4.78
C ALA A 29 -3.61 -3.52 -5.07
N ILE A 30 -2.86 -2.54 -4.53
CA ILE A 30 -3.19 -1.12 -4.63
C ILE A 30 -1.99 -0.35 -5.18
N ASP A 31 -2.20 0.44 -6.23
CA ASP A 31 -1.15 1.14 -6.98
C ASP A 31 -0.34 2.13 -6.11
N TRP A 32 -0.99 2.88 -5.22
CA TRP A 32 -0.27 3.83 -4.35
C TRP A 32 0.58 3.11 -3.30
N LEU A 33 0.19 1.90 -2.86
CA LEU A 33 1.04 1.05 -2.01
C LEU A 33 2.24 0.47 -2.79
N SER A 34 2.22 0.43 -4.12
CA SER A 34 3.37 0.00 -4.92
C SER A 34 4.36 1.15 -5.17
N GLN A 35 3.88 2.40 -5.22
CA GLN A 35 4.71 3.56 -5.54
C GLN A 35 5.43 4.21 -4.35
N SER A 36 5.03 3.91 -3.12
CA SER A 36 5.83 4.25 -1.92
C SER A 36 7.14 3.45 -1.80
N VAL A 37 7.45 2.59 -2.79
CA VAL A 37 8.60 1.66 -2.83
C VAL A 37 9.71 2.16 -3.78
N ALA A 38 9.73 3.44 -4.15
CA ALA A 38 10.86 3.99 -4.90
C ALA A 38 12.10 4.08 -3.97
N THR A 39 12.87 2.98 -3.90
CA THR A 39 14.25 3.00 -3.43
C THR A 39 15.00 4.04 -4.28
N PRO A 40 15.80 4.95 -3.69
CA PRO A 40 16.66 5.82 -4.49
C PRO A 40 17.44 4.93 -5.45
N ALA A 41 17.40 5.25 -6.74
CA ALA A 41 18.19 4.54 -7.73
C ALA A 41 19.63 4.55 -7.21
N THR A 42 20.16 3.39 -6.83
CA THR A 42 21.59 3.24 -6.56
C THR A 42 22.27 3.64 -7.86
N GLN A 43 22.81 4.86 -7.88
CA GLN A 43 23.72 5.27 -8.93
C GLN A 43 24.81 4.21 -8.98
N ASP A 44 24.95 3.62 -10.15
CA ASP A 44 26.03 2.72 -10.52
C ASP A 44 27.35 3.41 -10.14
N THR A 45 27.87 3.12 -8.95
CA THR A 45 29.21 3.54 -8.56
C THR A 45 30.12 2.71 -9.46
N GLY A 46 30.54 3.29 -10.58
CA GLY A 46 31.29 2.69 -11.70
C GLY A 46 32.58 1.97 -11.28
N GLY A 47 32.42 0.92 -10.47
CA GLY A 47 33.44 0.01 -10.03
C GLY A 47 33.75 -0.91 -11.19
N ILE A 48 35.03 -0.98 -11.53
CA ILE A 48 35.55 -1.86 -12.55
C ILE A 48 35.20 -3.30 -12.15
N ALA A 49 34.25 -3.91 -12.84
CA ALA A 49 33.92 -5.32 -12.68
C ALA A 49 35.15 -6.15 -13.12
N ILE A 50 35.86 -6.72 -12.15
CA ILE A 50 36.88 -7.73 -12.44
C ILE A 50 36.14 -9.02 -12.78
N ALA A 51 36.03 -9.33 -14.07
CA ALA A 51 35.52 -10.61 -14.53
C ALA A 51 36.54 -11.70 -14.19
N ILE A 52 36.21 -12.54 -13.20
CA ILE A 52 36.92 -13.79 -12.95
C ILE A 52 36.29 -14.84 -13.88
N ASP A 53 37.03 -15.23 -14.92
CA ASP A 53 36.62 -16.24 -15.89
C ASP A 53 37.11 -17.62 -15.42
N GLU A 54 36.29 -18.32 -14.65
CA GLU A 54 36.50 -19.73 -14.31
C GLU A 54 35.40 -20.58 -14.97
N PRO A 55 35.76 -21.64 -15.72
CA PRO A 55 34.78 -22.46 -16.43
C PRO A 55 33.89 -23.25 -15.43
N PRO A 56 32.58 -23.36 -15.69
CA PRO A 56 31.65 -24.02 -14.79
C PRO A 56 31.92 -25.53 -14.73
N VAL A 57 32.07 -26.08 -13.53
CA VAL A 57 32.29 -27.52 -13.28
C VAL A 57 31.00 -28.36 -13.27
N THR A 58 29.87 -27.82 -13.72
CA THR A 58 28.61 -28.56 -13.87
C THR A 58 27.84 -28.10 -15.11
N GLY A 59 27.21 -29.05 -15.82
CA GLY A 59 26.45 -28.77 -17.05
C GLY A 59 25.24 -27.87 -16.80
N GLN A 60 24.89 -27.03 -17.78
CA GLN A 60 23.72 -26.16 -17.74
C GLN A 60 22.44 -26.97 -17.41
N GLY A 61 21.81 -26.66 -16.28
CA GLY A 61 20.52 -27.20 -15.87
C GLY A 61 20.55 -28.36 -14.86
N GLY A 62 21.71 -28.81 -14.40
CA GLY A 62 21.82 -29.87 -13.40
C GLY A 62 21.75 -29.35 -11.96
N ALA A 63 20.55 -29.32 -11.39
CA ALA A 63 20.26 -29.04 -9.98
C ALA A 63 20.46 -27.58 -9.51
N LEU A 64 19.54 -26.70 -9.90
CA LEU A 64 19.24 -25.55 -9.04
C LEU A 64 18.66 -26.11 -7.72
N PRO A 65 19.21 -25.78 -6.54
CA PRO A 65 18.59 -26.15 -5.28
C PRO A 65 17.18 -25.54 -5.26
N GLN A 66 16.17 -26.38 -4.98
CA GLN A 66 14.86 -25.86 -4.59
C GLN A 66 15.07 -24.90 -3.40
N PRO A 67 14.42 -23.73 -3.38
CA PRO A 67 14.55 -22.81 -2.26
C PRO A 67 14.16 -23.55 -0.97
N VAL A 68 15.12 -23.67 -0.05
CA VAL A 68 14.89 -24.29 1.25
C VAL A 68 14.24 -23.24 2.13
N ALA A 69 12.94 -23.38 2.37
CA ALA A 69 12.23 -22.59 3.36
C ALA A 69 12.75 -22.98 4.76
N THR A 70 13.44 -22.06 5.42
CA THR A 70 13.83 -22.22 6.83
C THR A 70 12.85 -21.42 7.67
N THR A 71 12.32 -22.04 8.72
CA THR A 71 11.45 -21.37 9.70
C THR A 71 12.19 -21.34 11.02
N ALA A 72 12.31 -20.16 11.63
CA ALA A 72 12.83 -20.05 12.99
C ALA A 72 11.88 -20.83 13.92
N LEU A 73 12.41 -21.74 14.72
CA LEU A 73 11.60 -22.68 15.51
C LEU A 73 10.83 -21.99 16.66
N ASP A 74 11.24 -20.77 17.04
CA ASP A 74 10.94 -20.19 18.34
C ASP A 74 9.97 -18.99 18.32
N GLY A 75 9.19 -18.80 17.25
CA GLY A 75 8.17 -17.73 17.19
C GLY A 75 6.93 -18.10 16.36
N PRO A 76 5.74 -17.58 16.72
CA PRO A 76 4.55 -17.74 15.88
C PRO A 76 4.77 -17.08 14.52
N SER A 77 4.37 -17.76 13.44
CA SER A 77 4.48 -17.21 12.09
C SER A 77 3.60 -15.96 11.94
N PRO A 78 4.11 -14.83 11.40
CA PRO A 78 3.30 -13.65 11.12
C PRO A 78 2.11 -13.97 10.20
N ASP A 79 2.28 -14.90 9.26
CA ASP A 79 1.22 -15.32 8.33
C ASP A 79 0.06 -16.07 9.01
N ALA A 80 0.25 -16.50 10.27
CA ALA A 80 -0.79 -17.16 11.05
C ALA A 80 -1.66 -16.18 11.88
N VAL A 81 -1.24 -14.92 12.00
CA VAL A 81 -1.93 -13.91 12.80
C VAL A 81 -3.35 -13.68 12.27
N GLY A 82 -4.30 -13.51 13.18
CA GLY A 82 -5.69 -13.20 12.88
C GLY A 82 -6.43 -12.62 14.07
N LEU A 83 -7.60 -12.04 13.81
CA LEU A 83 -8.49 -11.44 14.81
C LEU A 83 -9.68 -12.34 15.15
N ILE A 84 -10.01 -13.30 14.28
CA ILE A 84 -11.18 -14.17 14.43
C ILE A 84 -10.70 -15.62 14.64
N PRO A 85 -10.83 -16.18 15.85
CA PRO A 85 -10.38 -17.53 16.12
C PRO A 85 -11.26 -18.57 15.41
N PRO A 86 -10.76 -19.79 15.14
CA PRO A 86 -11.49 -20.87 14.45
C PRO A 86 -12.87 -21.18 15.04
N ALA A 87 -13.01 -21.08 16.37
CA ALA A 87 -14.28 -21.32 17.06
C ALA A 87 -15.38 -20.30 16.70
N VAL A 88 -15.00 -19.10 16.27
CA VAL A 88 -15.91 -18.02 15.87
C VAL A 88 -16.06 -17.97 14.35
N SER A 89 -14.97 -18.13 13.60
CA SER A 89 -15.02 -18.09 12.12
C SER A 89 -15.69 -19.33 11.51
N GLY A 90 -15.65 -20.47 12.21
CA GLY A 90 -16.07 -21.76 11.66
C GLY A 90 -15.12 -22.32 10.59
N LEU A 91 -13.99 -21.63 10.33
CA LEU A 91 -12.98 -22.07 9.38
C LEU A 91 -12.03 -23.07 10.05
N PRO A 92 -11.56 -24.10 9.33
CA PRO A 92 -10.56 -25.03 9.87
C PRO A 92 -9.23 -24.31 10.08
N ARG A 93 -8.47 -24.72 11.12
CA ARG A 93 -7.14 -24.15 11.42
C ARG A 93 -6.19 -24.23 10.22
N ASN A 94 -6.24 -25.35 9.49
CA ASN A 94 -5.42 -25.61 8.31
C ASN A 94 -6.10 -25.15 7.00
N LEU A 95 -6.76 -23.98 7.00
CA LEU A 95 -7.55 -23.45 5.88
C LEU A 95 -6.83 -23.53 4.53
N TRP A 96 -5.53 -23.19 4.50
CA TRP A 96 -4.73 -23.18 3.27
C TRP A 96 -4.29 -24.57 2.80
N GLY A 97 -4.36 -25.57 3.68
CA GLY A 97 -3.95 -26.95 3.40
C GLY A 97 -2.52 -27.02 2.85
N GLN A 98 -2.37 -27.59 1.66
CA GLN A 98 -1.09 -27.71 0.94
C GLN A 98 -0.86 -26.60 -0.09
N GLY A 99 -1.64 -25.51 -0.02
CA GLY A 99 -1.47 -24.37 -0.92
C GLY A 99 -0.15 -23.65 -0.69
N LEU A 100 0.48 -23.19 -1.76
CA LEU A 100 1.69 -22.36 -1.69
C LEU A 100 1.33 -20.91 -1.34
N THR A 101 2.16 -20.26 -0.53
CA THR A 101 1.96 -18.88 -0.07
C THR A 101 1.66 -17.94 -1.24
N ALA A 102 2.45 -18.02 -2.32
CA ALA A 102 2.30 -17.18 -3.51
C ALA A 102 0.98 -17.41 -4.26
N GLU A 103 0.51 -18.67 -4.34
CA GLU A 103 -0.75 -18.99 -5.01
C GLU A 103 -1.95 -18.50 -4.20
N VAL A 104 -1.91 -18.67 -2.88
CA VAL A 104 -2.94 -18.16 -1.98
C VAL A 104 -2.99 -16.63 -2.07
N ALA A 105 -1.84 -15.97 -1.95
CA ALA A 105 -1.71 -14.53 -2.10
C ALA A 105 -2.32 -14.03 -3.41
N ALA A 106 -1.93 -14.64 -4.54
CA ALA A 106 -2.47 -14.26 -5.85
C ALA A 106 -4.00 -14.43 -5.93
N ARG A 107 -4.58 -15.47 -5.31
CA ARG A 107 -6.04 -15.66 -5.28
C ARG A 107 -6.75 -14.62 -4.42
N LEU A 108 -6.15 -14.21 -3.30
CA LEU A 108 -6.70 -13.14 -2.45
C LEU A 108 -6.69 -11.79 -3.17
N VAL A 109 -5.57 -11.45 -3.83
CA VAL A 109 -5.44 -10.21 -4.61
C VAL A 109 -6.48 -10.17 -5.73
N ASN A 110 -6.57 -11.24 -6.52
CA ASN A 110 -7.46 -11.33 -7.69
C ASN A 110 -8.94 -11.56 -7.35
N HIS A 111 -9.30 -11.73 -6.08
CA HIS A 111 -10.70 -11.85 -5.69
C HIS A 111 -11.45 -10.56 -6.03
N SER A 112 -12.62 -10.67 -6.66
CA SER A 112 -13.42 -9.49 -7.03
C SER A 112 -13.88 -8.73 -5.78
N ASP A 113 -13.75 -7.40 -5.82
CA ASP A 113 -14.27 -6.54 -4.76
C ASP A 113 -15.80 -6.39 -4.84
N ASP A 114 -16.40 -6.69 -6.00
CA ASP A 114 -17.84 -6.63 -6.23
C ASP A 114 -18.50 -8.01 -6.02
N ALA A 115 -18.58 -8.41 -4.76
CA ALA A 115 -19.22 -9.63 -4.33
C ALA A 115 -20.62 -9.38 -3.73
N LEU A 116 -21.48 -10.40 -3.75
CA LEU A 116 -22.72 -10.41 -2.98
C LEU A 116 -22.41 -10.22 -1.47
N PRO A 117 -23.29 -9.56 -0.69
CA PRO A 117 -23.01 -9.26 0.72
C PRO A 117 -22.57 -10.48 1.56
N ALA A 118 -23.20 -11.64 1.36
CA ALA A 118 -22.85 -12.87 2.08
C ALA A 118 -21.43 -13.39 1.72
N LEU A 119 -21.05 -13.32 0.44
CA LEU A 119 -19.72 -13.71 -0.01
C LEU A 119 -18.66 -12.72 0.48
N ARG A 120 -19.00 -11.42 0.49
CA ARG A 120 -18.12 -10.38 1.02
C ARG A 120 -17.85 -10.57 2.51
N GLN A 121 -18.87 -10.91 3.29
CA GLN A 121 -18.71 -11.20 4.72
C GLN A 121 -17.84 -12.44 4.96
N LEU A 122 -18.03 -13.50 4.17
CA LEU A 122 -17.16 -14.68 4.22
C LEU A 122 -15.71 -14.31 3.86
N PHE A 123 -15.51 -13.49 2.84
CA PHE A 123 -14.18 -13.07 2.41
C PHE A 123 -13.47 -12.23 3.48
N LEU A 124 -14.16 -11.25 4.09
CA LEU A 124 -13.64 -10.51 5.24
C LEU A 124 -13.31 -11.45 6.42
N THR A 125 -14.15 -12.46 6.65
CA THR A 125 -13.89 -13.48 7.68
C THR A 125 -12.60 -14.26 7.38
N ILE A 126 -12.38 -14.65 6.12
CA ILE A 126 -11.14 -15.31 5.67
C ILE A 126 -9.93 -14.39 5.86
N LEU A 127 -10.04 -13.11 5.47
CA LEU A 127 -8.96 -12.13 5.62
C LEU A 127 -8.60 -11.84 7.08
N LEU A 128 -9.51 -12.06 8.03
CA LEU A 128 -9.32 -11.77 9.45
C LEU A 128 -9.16 -13.03 10.33
N ALA A 129 -9.26 -14.22 9.75
CA ALA A 129 -9.19 -15.46 10.51
C ALA A 129 -7.79 -15.72 11.07
N GLU A 130 -7.73 -16.28 12.27
CA GLU A 130 -6.54 -16.92 12.81
C GLU A 130 -6.45 -18.34 12.22
N VAL A 131 -5.47 -18.57 11.35
CA VAL A 131 -5.28 -19.81 10.58
C VAL A 131 -3.80 -20.15 10.52
N GLU A 132 -3.44 -21.42 10.41
CA GLU A 132 -2.05 -21.84 10.26
C GLU A 132 -1.44 -21.25 9.00
N ALA A 133 -0.20 -20.78 9.08
CA ALA A 133 0.53 -20.28 7.91
C ALA A 133 0.74 -21.42 6.89
N PRO A 134 0.77 -21.12 5.58
CA PRO A 134 1.21 -22.08 4.57
C PRO A 134 2.58 -22.67 4.90
N VAL A 135 2.80 -23.92 4.52
CA VAL A 135 4.02 -24.67 4.84
C VAL A 135 5.31 -24.03 4.30
N ASP A 136 5.20 -23.22 3.24
CA ASP A 136 6.30 -22.54 2.56
C ASP A 136 6.46 -21.06 2.98
N ALA A 137 5.69 -20.59 3.97
CA ALA A 137 5.69 -19.18 4.38
C ALA A 137 7.06 -18.70 4.90
N GLY A 138 7.77 -19.58 5.63
CA GLY A 138 9.11 -19.28 6.16
C GLY A 138 9.16 -18.10 7.13
N GLY A 139 8.03 -17.74 7.75
CA GLY A 139 7.93 -16.64 8.73
C GLY A 139 8.09 -15.24 8.13
N ARG A 140 7.98 -15.08 6.81
CA ARG A 140 8.21 -13.80 6.11
C ARG A 140 7.05 -12.81 6.24
N GLY A 141 5.84 -13.30 6.52
CA GLY A 141 4.66 -12.45 6.65
C GLY A 141 4.06 -12.01 5.31
N ASP A 142 4.48 -12.59 4.19
CA ASP A 142 4.03 -12.23 2.83
C ASP A 142 2.51 -12.31 2.70
N LEU A 143 1.90 -13.37 3.22
CA LEU A 143 0.46 -13.58 3.16
C LEU A 143 -0.28 -12.63 4.10
N LEU A 144 0.29 -12.33 5.28
CA LEU A 144 -0.22 -11.29 6.16
C LEU A 144 -0.25 -9.93 5.44
N GLN A 145 0.83 -9.55 4.74
CA GLN A 145 0.84 -8.27 4.00
C GLN A 145 -0.28 -8.21 2.96
N VAL A 146 -0.47 -9.30 2.20
CA VAL A 146 -1.52 -9.39 1.18
C VAL A 146 -2.91 -9.31 1.79
N ARG A 147 -3.13 -9.92 2.95
CA ARG A 147 -4.40 -9.82 3.68
C ARG A 147 -4.68 -8.38 4.11
N ILE A 148 -3.66 -7.69 4.65
CA ILE A 148 -3.76 -6.27 5.01
C ILE A 148 -4.06 -5.43 3.76
N ASP A 149 -3.30 -5.59 2.68
CA ASP A 149 -3.51 -4.83 1.44
C ASP A 149 -4.92 -5.04 0.88
N LYS A 150 -5.42 -6.26 0.94
CA LYS A 150 -6.79 -6.56 0.50
C LYS A 150 -7.83 -5.91 1.42
N LEU A 151 -7.60 -5.86 2.73
CA LEU A 151 -8.47 -5.11 3.65
C LEU A 151 -8.47 -3.61 3.33
N LEU A 152 -7.31 -3.02 3.02
CA LEU A 152 -7.21 -1.62 2.59
C LEU A 152 -7.97 -1.39 1.28
N ALA A 153 -7.84 -2.30 0.31
CA ALA A 153 -8.55 -2.22 -0.97
C ALA A 153 -10.08 -2.31 -0.82
N LEU A 154 -10.57 -2.97 0.24
CA LEU A 154 -11.99 -3.04 0.58
C LEU A 154 -12.46 -1.87 1.47
N GLY A 155 -11.55 -1.04 1.99
CA GLY A 155 -11.86 0.04 2.92
C GLY A 155 -12.05 -0.43 4.37
N ALA A 156 -11.48 -1.56 4.75
CA ALA A 156 -11.54 -2.15 6.09
C ALA A 156 -10.38 -1.65 6.96
N LEU A 157 -10.27 -0.33 7.13
CA LEU A 157 -9.11 0.31 7.77
C LEU A 157 -8.97 -0.08 9.25
N GLU A 158 -10.07 -0.11 10.01
CA GLU A 158 -10.01 -0.50 11.43
C GLU A 158 -9.57 -1.95 11.60
N GLN A 159 -10.06 -2.84 10.73
CA GLN A 159 -9.71 -4.25 10.77
C GLN A 159 -8.25 -4.46 10.34
N ALA A 160 -7.78 -3.71 9.35
CA ALA A 160 -6.36 -3.70 8.96
C ALA A 160 -5.48 -3.17 10.11
N ALA A 161 -5.88 -2.07 10.76
CA ALA A 161 -5.17 -1.50 11.91
C ALA A 161 -5.05 -2.52 13.06
N ALA A 162 -6.15 -3.17 13.42
CA ALA A 162 -6.17 -4.17 14.48
C ALA A 162 -5.32 -5.41 14.12
N LEU A 163 -5.33 -5.84 12.86
CA LEU A 163 -4.51 -6.97 12.40
C LEU A 163 -3.01 -6.62 12.43
N ILE A 164 -2.65 -5.40 12.04
CA ILE A 164 -1.28 -4.86 12.14
C ILE A 164 -0.86 -4.78 13.62
N GLU A 165 -1.72 -4.28 14.51
CA GLU A 165 -1.44 -4.20 15.94
C GLU A 165 -1.18 -5.58 16.55
N ALA A 166 -1.98 -6.59 16.18
CA ALA A 166 -1.81 -7.97 16.63
C ALA A 166 -0.51 -8.61 16.11
N ALA A 167 -0.10 -8.30 14.88
CA ALA A 167 1.13 -8.83 14.28
C ALA A 167 2.40 -8.08 14.71
N GLY A 168 2.27 -6.79 15.03
CA GLY A 168 3.38 -5.87 15.19
C GLY A 168 3.88 -5.30 13.85
N ALA A 169 4.32 -4.03 13.88
CA ALA A 169 4.83 -3.31 12.71
C ALA A 169 6.37 -3.18 12.76
N THR A 170 7.08 -4.30 12.91
CA THR A 170 8.53 -4.30 13.16
C THR A 170 9.39 -4.37 11.91
N THR A 171 8.79 -4.61 10.74
CA THR A 171 9.48 -4.57 9.44
C THR A 171 9.12 -3.29 8.69
N PRO A 172 9.99 -2.76 7.82
CA PRO A 172 9.68 -1.56 7.03
C PRO A 172 8.37 -1.67 6.23
N ASP A 173 8.10 -2.83 5.64
CA ASP A 173 6.87 -3.08 4.88
C ASP A 173 5.60 -3.07 5.73
N MET A 174 5.65 -3.59 6.96
CA MET A 174 4.53 -3.51 7.90
C MET A 174 4.39 -2.11 8.48
N PHE A 175 5.50 -1.46 8.80
CA PHE A 175 5.49 -0.09 9.29
C PHE A 175 4.87 0.87 8.28
N ARG A 176 5.21 0.74 7.00
CA ARG A 176 4.61 1.51 5.91
C ARG A 176 3.09 1.42 5.88
N ARG A 177 2.54 0.20 5.85
CA ARG A 177 1.09 -0.03 5.90
C ARG A 177 0.47 0.51 7.17
N SER A 178 1.14 0.35 8.31
CA SER A 178 0.68 0.90 9.59
C SER A 178 0.59 2.42 9.55
N PHE A 179 1.56 3.07 8.92
CA PHE A 179 1.62 4.53 8.77
C PHE A 179 0.53 5.02 7.83
N ASP A 180 0.34 4.37 6.68
CA ASP A 180 -0.71 4.70 5.73
C ASP A 180 -2.12 4.55 6.32
N VAL A 181 -2.35 3.47 7.09
CA VAL A 181 -3.59 3.27 7.85
C VAL A 181 -3.77 4.36 8.89
N ALA A 182 -2.71 4.71 9.62
CA ALA A 182 -2.76 5.75 10.64
C ALA A 182 -3.14 7.12 10.04
N LEU A 183 -2.58 7.46 8.88
CA LEU A 183 -2.92 8.68 8.14
C LEU A 183 -4.42 8.70 7.76
N LEU A 184 -4.97 7.59 7.29
CA LEU A 184 -6.40 7.55 6.89
C LEU A 184 -7.38 7.43 8.06
N THR A 185 -6.91 7.00 9.23
CA THR A 185 -7.74 6.79 10.43
C THR A 185 -7.63 7.91 11.47
N GLY A 186 -6.79 8.92 11.23
CA GLY A 186 -6.59 10.02 12.19
C GLY A 186 -5.65 9.67 13.35
N ALA A 187 -4.81 8.63 13.19
CA ALA A 187 -3.85 8.16 14.19
C ALA A 187 -2.40 8.57 13.85
N GLU A 188 -2.21 9.58 12.99
CA GLU A 188 -0.90 10.02 12.50
C GLU A 188 0.08 10.42 13.60
N ASP A 189 -0.39 11.05 14.69
CA ASP A 189 0.46 11.43 15.83
C ASP A 189 1.10 10.21 16.49
N ARG A 190 0.29 9.19 16.78
CA ARG A 190 0.78 7.92 17.34
C ARG A 190 1.77 7.23 16.39
N ALA A 191 1.51 7.28 15.09
CA ALA A 191 2.40 6.68 14.10
C ALA A 191 3.73 7.44 13.98
N CYS A 192 3.70 8.78 14.09
CA CYS A 192 4.91 9.60 14.11
C CYS A 192 5.72 9.44 15.41
N GLU A 193 5.08 9.25 16.55
CA GLU A 193 5.75 8.85 17.80
C GLU A 193 6.46 7.50 17.65
N ALA A 194 5.79 6.51 17.06
CA ALA A 194 6.38 5.20 16.78
C ALA A 194 7.57 5.30 15.80
N MET A 195 7.46 6.15 14.77
CA MET A 195 8.54 6.41 13.82
C MET A 195 9.75 7.06 14.49
N ALA A 196 9.52 8.03 15.39
CA ALA A 196 10.59 8.69 16.14
C ALA A 196 11.36 7.70 17.03
N ALA A 197 10.67 6.71 17.61
CA ALA A 197 11.29 5.64 18.39
C ALA A 197 12.07 4.64 17.52
N SER A 198 11.72 4.50 16.23
CA SER A 198 12.37 3.59 15.28
C SER A 198 12.62 4.24 13.91
N PRO A 199 13.53 5.23 13.79
CA PRO A 199 13.69 6.03 12.56
C PRO A 199 14.08 5.22 11.32
N HIS A 200 14.71 4.06 11.50
CA HIS A 200 15.10 3.15 10.42
C HIS A 200 13.90 2.47 9.74
N LEU A 201 12.70 2.56 10.31
CA LEU A 201 11.46 2.05 9.72
C LEU A 201 10.73 3.12 8.88
N ALA A 202 11.22 4.36 8.84
CA ALA A 202 10.60 5.43 8.06
C ALA A 202 10.48 5.00 6.59
N PRO A 203 9.27 4.98 6.01
CA PRO A 203 9.04 4.37 4.70
C PRO A 203 9.63 5.21 3.57
N THR A 204 9.63 6.53 3.71
CA THR A 204 10.11 7.48 2.71
C THR A 204 10.69 8.73 3.39
N VAL A 205 11.49 9.50 2.65
CA VAL A 205 11.99 10.80 3.11
C VAL A 205 10.84 11.78 3.43
N PRO A 206 9.80 11.96 2.58
CA PRO A 206 8.65 12.79 2.93
C PRO A 206 7.96 12.37 4.24
N ALA A 207 7.81 11.06 4.50
CA ALA A 207 7.20 10.58 5.73
C ALA A 207 8.02 10.95 6.97
N ARG A 208 9.36 10.88 6.87
CA ARG A 208 10.28 11.32 7.93
C ARG A 208 10.15 12.82 8.20
N ILE A 209 10.14 13.65 7.16
CA ILE A 209 9.99 15.12 7.28
C ILE A 209 8.63 15.46 7.91
N PHE A 210 7.55 14.83 7.43
CA PHE A 210 6.21 14.99 7.97
C PHE A 210 6.17 14.68 9.47
N CYS A 211 6.73 13.54 9.89
CA CYS A 211 6.73 13.18 11.30
C CYS A 211 7.65 14.05 12.16
N GLN A 212 8.82 14.48 11.67
CA GLN A 212 9.68 15.43 12.39
C GLN A 212 8.93 16.73 12.70
N ALA A 213 8.27 17.31 11.69
CA ALA A 213 7.46 18.51 11.84
C ALA A 213 6.30 18.31 12.83
N ARG A 214 5.56 17.20 12.72
CA ARG A 214 4.46 16.88 13.66
C ARG A 214 4.93 16.73 15.11
N GLN A 215 6.15 16.22 15.32
CA GLN A 215 6.77 16.12 16.63
C GLN A 215 7.38 17.44 17.12
N GLY A 216 7.27 18.52 16.34
CA GLY A 216 7.77 19.86 16.67
C GLY A 216 9.25 20.09 16.34
N ASP A 217 9.91 19.15 15.66
CA ASP A 217 11.31 19.27 15.24
C ASP A 217 11.41 19.89 13.84
N TRP A 218 10.97 21.15 13.74
CA TRP A 218 10.88 21.90 12.49
C TRP A 218 12.25 22.14 11.84
N ASP A 219 13.28 22.40 12.66
CA ASP A 219 14.64 22.64 12.16
C ASP A 219 15.21 21.39 11.47
N THR A 220 15.03 20.21 12.07
CA THR A 220 15.48 18.95 11.47
C THR A 220 14.65 18.59 10.24
N ALA A 221 13.34 18.87 10.25
CA ALA A 221 12.48 18.68 9.09
C ALA A 221 12.92 19.53 7.90
N ALA A 222 13.20 20.82 8.12
CA ALA A 222 13.68 21.75 7.09
C ALA A 222 15.07 21.37 6.57
N LEU A 223 16.01 21.00 7.46
CA LEU A 223 17.33 20.53 7.05
C LEU A 223 17.24 19.25 6.20
N THR A 224 16.39 18.30 6.62
CA THR A 224 16.16 17.05 5.89
C THR A 224 15.57 17.34 4.51
N LEU A 225 14.60 18.25 4.41
CA LEU A 225 14.01 18.69 3.14
C LEU A 225 15.08 19.23 2.18
N HIS A 226 15.85 20.23 2.59
CA HIS A 226 16.86 20.85 1.72
C HIS A 226 17.97 19.89 1.32
N THR A 227 18.37 18.99 2.24
CA THR A 227 19.40 17.98 1.94
C THR A 227 18.89 16.98 0.92
N SER A 228 17.67 16.46 1.09
CA SER A 228 17.09 15.48 0.17
C SER A 228 16.72 16.09 -1.19
N GLU A 229 16.33 17.37 -1.23
CA GLU A 229 16.17 18.12 -2.49
C GLU A 229 17.51 18.25 -3.23
N ALA A 230 18.58 18.65 -2.54
CA ALA A 230 19.91 18.80 -3.13
C ALA A 230 20.51 17.47 -3.62
N LEU A 231 20.19 16.37 -2.94
CA LEU A 231 20.59 15.01 -3.32
C LEU A 231 19.68 14.39 -4.40
N GLY A 232 18.55 15.03 -4.75
CA GLY A 232 17.59 14.51 -5.72
C GLY A 232 16.80 13.28 -5.22
N GLU A 233 16.67 13.11 -3.90
CA GLU A 233 15.92 12.00 -3.28
C GLU A 233 14.41 12.23 -3.31
N ILE A 234 13.98 13.47 -3.54
CA ILE A 234 12.58 13.88 -3.67
C ILE A 234 12.38 14.68 -4.95
N THR A 235 11.20 14.58 -5.54
CA THR A 235 10.84 15.35 -6.73
C THR A 235 10.61 16.82 -6.40
N ALA A 236 10.71 17.71 -7.39
CA ALA A 236 10.41 19.14 -7.21
C ALA A 236 8.99 19.40 -6.67
N ASN A 237 8.00 18.60 -7.10
CA ASN A 237 6.62 18.73 -6.59
C ASN A 237 6.51 18.28 -5.12
N GLN A 238 7.23 17.22 -4.72
CA GLN A 238 7.29 16.79 -3.31
C GLN A 238 7.99 17.83 -2.45
N ALA A 239 9.11 18.40 -2.92
CA ALA A 239 9.82 19.46 -2.23
C ALA A 239 8.94 20.70 -2.04
N ALA A 240 8.23 21.12 -3.08
CA ALA A 240 7.30 22.26 -3.01
C ALA A 240 6.13 22.02 -2.04
N LEU A 241 5.56 20.80 -2.02
CA LEU A 241 4.50 20.44 -1.09
C LEU A 241 4.99 20.40 0.36
N LEU A 242 6.16 19.81 0.60
CA LEU A 242 6.77 19.75 1.92
C LEU A 242 7.17 21.14 2.44
N ALA A 243 7.72 22.01 1.58
CA ALA A 243 8.07 23.37 1.95
C ALA A 243 6.84 24.15 2.43
N ARG A 244 5.71 24.04 1.71
CA ARG A 244 4.43 24.64 2.10
C ARG A 244 3.85 24.06 3.39
N PHE A 245 4.07 22.77 3.62
CA PHE A 245 3.67 22.13 4.87
C PHE A 245 4.50 22.61 6.08
N LEU A 246 5.81 22.85 5.89
CA LEU A 246 6.69 23.30 6.98
C LEU A 246 6.51 24.79 7.30
N ASP A 247 6.31 25.63 6.29
CA ASP A 247 6.18 27.08 6.44
C ASP A 247 5.11 27.63 5.48
N PRO A 248 3.81 27.51 5.84
CA PRO A 248 2.72 27.94 4.97
C PRO A 248 2.71 29.46 4.71
N ASP A 249 3.20 30.26 5.67
CA ASP A 249 3.18 31.73 5.60
C ASP A 249 4.04 32.25 4.44
N LEU A 250 5.14 31.55 4.11
CA LEU A 250 6.01 31.91 3.00
C LEU A 250 5.36 31.76 1.61
N PHE A 251 4.26 31.01 1.52
CA PHE A 251 3.60 30.68 0.25
C PHE A 251 2.16 31.23 0.18
N GLU A 252 1.81 32.19 1.04
CA GLU A 252 0.49 32.83 0.98
C GLU A 252 0.19 33.41 -0.40
N GLY A 253 -0.93 32.99 -0.98
CA GLY A 253 -1.40 33.45 -2.30
C GLY A 253 -0.74 32.77 -3.50
N GLU A 254 0.19 31.83 -3.28
CA GLU A 254 0.69 30.98 -4.35
C GLU A 254 -0.26 29.82 -4.66
N ALA A 255 -0.25 29.36 -5.91
CA ALA A 255 -1.01 28.17 -6.28
C ALA A 255 -0.34 26.91 -5.70
N PRO A 256 -1.13 25.95 -5.14
CA PRO A 256 -0.59 24.68 -4.66
C PRO A 256 0.09 23.90 -5.79
N PRO A 257 1.00 22.96 -5.45
CA PRO A 257 1.59 22.12 -6.48
C PRO A 257 0.50 21.23 -7.09
N PRO A 258 0.71 20.67 -8.29
CA PRO A 258 -0.23 19.71 -8.84
C PRO A 258 -0.27 18.45 -7.95
N ALA A 259 -1.47 17.93 -7.70
CA ALA A 259 -1.66 16.68 -6.98
C ALA A 259 -0.93 15.53 -7.69
N PRO A 260 -0.20 14.67 -6.95
CA PRO A 260 0.45 13.51 -7.54
C PRO A 260 -0.59 12.53 -8.08
N THR A 261 -0.19 11.73 -9.06
CA THR A 261 -1.02 10.64 -9.61
C THR A 261 -0.19 9.36 -9.64
N PRO A 262 -0.52 8.36 -8.81
CA PRO A 262 -1.61 8.29 -7.83
C PRO A 262 -1.35 9.17 -6.60
N VAL A 263 -2.44 9.50 -5.88
CA VAL A 263 -2.39 10.18 -4.58
C VAL A 263 -2.12 9.15 -3.48
N THR A 264 -1.06 9.34 -2.68
CA THR A 264 -0.84 8.52 -1.46
C THR A 264 -1.56 9.11 -0.24
N PRO A 265 -1.79 8.34 0.84
CA PRO A 265 -2.33 8.85 2.09
C PRO A 265 -1.53 10.02 2.68
N LEU A 266 -0.20 9.98 2.54
CA LEU A 266 0.67 11.06 3.00
C LEU A 266 0.44 12.32 2.16
N ASP A 267 0.36 12.18 0.83
CA ASP A 267 0.04 13.31 -0.04
C ASP A 267 -1.30 13.92 0.35
N TRP A 268 -2.34 13.09 0.45
CA TRP A 268 -3.68 13.55 0.83
C TRP A 268 -3.68 14.30 2.17
N LYS A 269 -2.96 13.79 3.17
CA LYS A 269 -2.79 14.46 4.46
C LYS A 269 -1.98 15.76 4.39
N MET A 270 -0.95 15.83 3.56
CA MET A 270 -0.21 17.08 3.35
C MET A 270 -1.08 18.13 2.67
N TYR A 271 -1.88 17.75 1.67
CA TYR A 271 -2.84 18.64 1.01
C TYR A 271 -3.92 19.15 1.98
N GLU A 272 -4.45 18.29 2.86
CA GLU A 272 -5.34 18.71 3.96
C GLU A 272 -4.66 19.74 4.88
N ALA A 273 -3.39 19.49 5.25
CA ALA A 273 -2.64 20.33 6.18
C ALA A 273 -2.32 21.73 5.63
N ILE A 274 -2.09 21.87 4.32
CA ILE A 274 -1.84 23.17 3.68
C ILE A 274 -3.13 23.90 3.30
N GLY A 275 -4.31 23.39 3.68
CA GLY A 275 -5.60 24.01 3.41
C GLY A 275 -6.14 23.80 1.99
N GLU A 276 -5.60 22.83 1.25
CA GLU A 276 -5.97 22.52 -0.15
C GLU A 276 -6.46 21.06 -0.26
N PRO A 277 -7.54 20.68 0.46
CA PRO A 277 -7.96 19.29 0.58
C PRO A 277 -8.34 18.69 -0.77
N LEU A 278 -7.85 17.47 -1.03
CA LEU A 278 -8.17 16.73 -2.25
C LEU A 278 -9.52 16.01 -2.09
N PRO A 279 -10.39 16.05 -3.12
CA PRO A 279 -11.63 15.29 -3.09
C PRO A 279 -11.34 13.78 -3.03
N THR A 280 -12.10 13.05 -2.21
CA THR A 280 -11.98 11.59 -2.13
C THR A 280 -12.77 10.87 -3.23
N GLU A 281 -13.58 11.60 -4.00
CA GLU A 281 -14.26 11.09 -5.19
C GLU A 281 -13.23 10.63 -6.22
N GLY A 282 -13.34 9.38 -6.68
CA GLY A 282 -12.38 8.76 -7.60
C GLY A 282 -11.09 8.22 -6.95
N LEU A 283 -10.78 8.56 -5.71
CA LEU A 283 -9.70 7.91 -4.95
C LEU A 283 -10.10 6.50 -4.51
N PRO A 284 -9.15 5.61 -4.19
CA PRO A 284 -9.44 4.29 -3.63
C PRO A 284 -10.37 4.36 -2.42
N VAL A 285 -11.20 3.32 -2.22
CA VAL A 285 -12.20 3.29 -1.13
C VAL A 285 -11.59 3.50 0.26
N ALA A 286 -10.31 3.17 0.45
CA ALA A 286 -9.59 3.43 1.70
C ALA A 286 -9.68 4.90 2.15
N PHE A 287 -9.63 5.85 1.21
CA PHE A 287 -9.73 7.28 1.50
C PHE A 287 -11.12 7.70 1.97
N SER A 288 -12.17 6.91 1.68
CA SER A 288 -13.52 7.19 2.20
C SER A 288 -13.56 7.12 3.72
N TYR A 289 -12.66 6.36 4.35
CA TYR A 289 -12.64 6.26 5.81
C TYR A 289 -12.31 7.59 6.48
N ALA A 290 -11.41 8.38 5.88
CA ALA A 290 -11.03 9.69 6.41
C ALA A 290 -12.20 10.68 6.47
N GLU A 291 -13.19 10.50 5.58
CA GLU A 291 -14.39 11.33 5.47
C GLU A 291 -15.54 10.87 6.37
N ILE A 292 -15.42 9.75 7.09
CA ILE A 292 -16.43 9.35 8.09
C ILE A 292 -16.38 10.25 9.33
N GLY A 293 -15.21 10.82 9.63
CA GLY A 293 -14.99 11.59 10.85
C GLY A 293 -15.83 12.87 10.94
N PRO A 294 -16.00 13.45 12.14
CA PRO A 294 -16.82 14.64 12.37
C PRO A 294 -16.27 15.92 11.70
N LYS A 295 -15.02 15.89 11.22
CA LYS A 295 -14.39 17.00 10.47
C LYS A 295 -14.94 17.14 9.06
N ALA A 296 -15.46 16.05 8.48
CA ALA A 296 -16.01 16.04 7.14
C ALA A 296 -17.40 16.68 7.10
N GLY A 297 -17.73 17.28 5.96
CA GLY A 297 -19.08 17.78 5.70
C GLY A 297 -20.09 16.63 5.64
N TRP A 298 -21.33 16.86 6.10
CA TRP A 298 -22.36 15.81 6.22
C TRP A 298 -22.64 15.07 4.90
N LYS A 299 -22.58 15.76 3.75
CA LYS A 299 -22.68 15.12 2.42
C LYS A 299 -21.53 14.11 2.19
N ALA A 300 -20.29 14.54 2.44
CA ALA A 300 -19.10 13.69 2.25
C ALA A 300 -19.14 12.47 3.18
N GLN A 301 -19.56 12.66 4.43
CA GLN A 301 -19.78 11.56 5.39
C GLN A 301 -20.76 10.51 4.85
N ILE A 302 -21.90 10.94 4.28
CA ILE A 302 -22.88 10.01 3.74
C ILE A 302 -22.33 9.28 2.51
N GLU A 303 -21.69 9.99 1.57
CA GLU A 303 -21.10 9.38 0.37
C GLU A 303 -19.98 8.39 0.72
N ALA A 304 -19.14 8.73 1.70
CA ALA A 304 -18.13 7.84 2.25
C ALA A 304 -18.75 6.60 2.90
N ALA A 305 -19.77 6.79 3.73
CA ALA A 305 -20.49 5.70 4.39
C ALA A 305 -21.16 4.77 3.39
N GLU A 306 -21.73 5.28 2.31
CA GLU A 306 -22.28 4.47 1.22
C GLU A 306 -21.21 3.62 0.54
N ARG A 307 -20.06 4.23 0.23
CA ARG A 307 -18.93 3.53 -0.41
C ARG A 307 -18.42 2.39 0.47
N LEU A 308 -18.25 2.64 1.77
CA LEU A 308 -17.78 1.65 2.74
C LEU A 308 -18.83 0.59 3.09
N THR A 309 -20.11 0.97 3.16
CA THR A 309 -21.22 0.01 3.32
C THR A 309 -21.35 -0.90 2.11
N ARG A 310 -21.19 -0.36 0.89
CA ARG A 310 -21.11 -1.16 -0.35
C ARG A 310 -19.92 -2.10 -0.31
N GLY A 311 -18.79 -1.66 0.25
CA GLY A 311 -17.62 -2.49 0.55
C GLY A 311 -17.80 -3.44 1.74
N GLY A 312 -18.94 -3.46 2.42
CA GLY A 312 -19.22 -4.34 3.56
C GLY A 312 -18.35 -4.09 4.80
N THR A 313 -17.62 -2.98 4.84
CA THR A 313 -16.68 -2.66 5.92
C THR A 313 -17.28 -1.74 6.98
N LEU A 314 -18.34 -1.01 6.61
CA LEU A 314 -19.12 -0.20 7.54
C LEU A 314 -20.44 -0.91 7.92
N PRO A 315 -20.76 -1.02 9.23
CA PRO A 315 -22.02 -1.60 9.67
C PRO A 315 -23.25 -0.80 9.17
N PRO A 316 -24.34 -1.45 8.71
CA PRO A 316 -25.52 -0.77 8.16
C PRO A 316 -26.22 0.20 9.12
N ASN A 317 -26.07 0.02 10.43
CA ASN A 317 -26.62 0.93 11.43
C ASN A 317 -25.87 2.26 11.49
N VAL A 318 -24.59 2.31 11.10
CA VAL A 318 -23.80 3.56 11.07
C VAL A 318 -24.30 4.47 9.96
N ILE A 319 -24.46 3.94 8.74
CA ILE A 319 -25.01 4.71 7.62
C ILE A 319 -26.45 5.15 7.91
N LEU A 320 -27.28 4.30 8.52
CA LEU A 320 -28.63 4.69 8.94
C LEU A 320 -28.60 5.86 9.96
N GLY A 321 -27.64 5.84 10.90
CA GLY A 321 -27.41 6.94 11.83
C GLY A 321 -27.08 8.25 11.12
N LEU A 322 -26.14 8.22 10.17
CA LEU A 322 -25.75 9.40 9.39
C LEU A 322 -26.93 9.98 8.59
N TYR A 323 -27.76 9.11 8.00
CA TYR A 323 -28.97 9.47 7.27
C TYR A 323 -30.10 10.01 8.16
N THR A 324 -30.05 9.80 9.47
CA THR A 324 -31.11 10.22 10.41
C THR A 324 -30.66 11.31 11.38
N GLU A 325 -29.38 11.70 11.33
CA GLU A 325 -28.79 12.71 12.21
C GLU A 325 -29.42 14.10 12.03
N ARG A 326 -29.80 14.47 10.80
CA ARG A 326 -30.35 15.80 10.49
C ARG A 326 -31.48 15.68 9.48
N ASN A 327 -32.27 16.74 9.35
CA ASN A 327 -33.32 16.80 8.34
C ASN A 327 -32.70 16.89 6.92
N PRO A 328 -33.26 16.17 5.93
CA PRO A 328 -32.84 16.26 4.55
C PRO A 328 -32.81 17.71 4.05
N ALA A 329 -31.78 18.04 3.27
CA ALA A 329 -31.70 19.36 2.63
C ALA A 329 -32.79 19.50 1.57
N ALA A 330 -33.49 20.63 1.55
CA ALA A 330 -34.55 20.92 0.59
C ALA A 330 -34.07 21.04 -0.87
N SER A 331 -32.74 21.13 -1.08
CA SER A 331 -32.14 21.27 -2.41
C SER A 331 -32.24 20.03 -3.27
N GLY A 332 -32.62 18.88 -2.71
CA GLY A 332 -32.40 17.59 -3.37
C GLY A 332 -30.90 17.28 -3.48
N GLY A 333 -30.54 16.04 -3.76
CA GLY A 333 -29.15 15.57 -3.79
C GLY A 333 -29.04 14.12 -3.35
N VAL A 334 -28.26 13.86 -2.30
CA VAL A 334 -28.12 12.53 -1.69
C VAL A 334 -29.46 11.89 -1.32
N TRP A 335 -30.49 12.70 -1.10
CA TRP A 335 -31.84 12.29 -0.71
C TRP A 335 -32.75 11.90 -1.88
N ASP A 336 -32.36 12.21 -3.12
CA ASP A 336 -33.19 11.94 -4.32
C ASP A 336 -32.83 10.62 -5.02
N ARG A 337 -31.71 9.99 -4.64
CA ARG A 337 -31.12 8.80 -5.29
C ARG A 337 -31.63 7.49 -4.71
#